data_AF-A0A971WQH8-F1
#
_entry.id   AF-A0A971WQH8-F1
#
_cell.length_a   1.000
_cell.length_b   1.000
_cell.length_c   1.000
_cell.angle_alpha   90.00
_cell.angle_beta   90.00
_cell.angle_gamma   90.00
#
_symmetry.space_group_name_H-M   'P 1'
#
loop_
_entity.id
_entity.type
_entity.pdbx_description
1 polymer ?
#
loop_
_entity_poly.entity_id
_entity_poly.type
_entity_poly.pdbx_seq_one_letter_code
_entity_poly.pdbx_strand_id
1 'polypeptide(L)'
;MLIITNNPRVKEVYSSKTQLYEKEEYVDILIRVRDLVHAGYIILTHPLYGSVKPYETPFRTVVLQEGSKLDMNSLALIEEAIATATKFKRDANSKQWTSSVIEDFQVIDLDLIGTAIERI
;
A
#
# COMPACT_ATOMS: atom_id res chain seq x y z
N MET A 1 -1.05 10.53 -11.47
CA MET A 1 -0.62 9.37 -10.66
C MET A 1 -0.32 9.85 -9.24
N LEU A 2 -0.91 9.18 -8.26
CA LEU A 2 -0.77 9.43 -6.83
C LEU A 2 -0.30 8.13 -6.17
N ILE A 3 0.66 8.19 -5.26
CA ILE A 3 1.21 7.05 -4.54
C ILE A 3 0.89 7.24 -3.06
N ILE A 4 0.21 6.27 -2.46
CA ILE A 4 -0.12 6.24 -1.04
C ILE A 4 0.75 5.20 -0.36
N THR A 5 1.51 5.59 0.65
CA THR A 5 2.48 4.68 1.29
C THR A 5 2.78 5.07 2.73
N ASN A 6 3.20 4.10 3.56
CA ASN A 6 3.88 4.35 4.83
C ASN A 6 5.42 4.16 4.74
N ASN A 7 5.96 3.86 3.56
CA ASN A 7 7.38 3.63 3.34
C ASN A 7 8.13 4.92 2.95
N PRO A 8 9.01 5.47 3.80
CA PRO A 8 9.73 6.71 3.49
C PRO A 8 10.65 6.58 2.27
N ARG A 9 11.21 5.39 1.97
CA ARG A 9 12.06 5.20 0.78
C ARG A 9 11.29 5.40 -0.52
N VAL A 10 10.00 5.04 -0.56
CA VAL A 10 9.14 5.30 -1.72
C VAL A 10 8.92 6.81 -1.90
N LYS A 11 8.81 7.56 -0.80
CA LYS A 11 8.72 9.03 -0.85
C LYS A 11 10.01 9.66 -1.35
N GLU A 12 11.17 9.15 -0.95
CA GLU A 12 12.47 9.66 -1.44
C GLU A 12 12.57 9.54 -2.97
N VAL A 13 12.20 8.38 -3.54
CA VAL A 13 12.29 8.12 -4.98
C VAL A 13 11.20 8.84 -5.79
N TYR A 14 9.94 8.83 -5.34
CA TYR A 14 8.80 9.34 -6.12
C TYR A 14 8.23 10.69 -5.62
N SER A 15 8.90 11.33 -4.67
CA SER A 15 8.71 12.67 -4.10
C SER A 15 7.40 13.40 -4.45
N SER A 16 7.27 13.99 -5.64
CA SER A 16 6.13 14.84 -6.02
C SER A 16 4.79 14.09 -6.18
N LYS A 17 4.84 12.76 -6.32
CA LYS A 17 3.66 11.92 -6.57
C LYS A 17 3.19 11.17 -5.32
N THR A 18 3.88 11.32 -4.19
CA THR A 18 3.68 10.46 -3.00
C THR A 18 3.07 11.22 -1.82
N GLN A 19 2.01 10.67 -1.23
CA GLN A 19 1.54 11.01 0.11
C GLN A 19 2.02 9.92 1.08
N LEU A 20 2.80 10.35 2.06
CA LEU A 20 3.49 9.48 3.01
C LEU A 20 2.80 9.53 4.38
N TYR A 21 2.54 8.36 4.96
CA TYR A 21 1.92 8.17 6.27
C TYR A 21 2.78 7.25 7.15
N GLU A 22 3.98 7.69 7.54
CA GLU A 22 4.99 6.85 8.23
C GLU A 22 4.50 6.21 9.54
N LYS A 23 3.53 6.83 10.20
CA LYS A 23 3.00 6.36 11.49
C LYS A 23 1.81 5.41 11.35
N GLU A 24 1.33 5.21 10.12
CA GLU A 24 0.17 4.37 9.83
C GLU A 24 0.60 2.91 9.59
N GLU A 25 -0.21 1.99 10.07
CA GLU A 25 0.01 0.57 9.83
C GLU A 25 -0.44 0.18 8.43
N TYR A 26 -0.08 -1.04 8.04
CA TYR A 26 -0.46 -1.68 6.79
C TYR A 26 -1.93 -1.47 6.38
N VAL A 27 -2.87 -1.73 7.31
CA VAL A 27 -4.32 -1.65 7.00
C VAL A 27 -4.79 -0.20 6.92
N ASP A 28 -4.18 0.70 7.68
CA ASP A 28 -4.53 2.12 7.64
C ASP A 28 -4.24 2.69 6.24
N ILE A 29 -3.13 2.31 5.62
CA ILE A 29 -2.83 2.63 4.21
C ILE A 29 -3.93 2.13 3.27
N LEU A 30 -4.42 0.91 3.45
CA LEU A 30 -5.51 0.39 2.61
C LEU A 30 -6.83 1.17 2.84
N ILE A 31 -7.10 1.60 4.06
CA ILE A 31 -8.26 2.43 4.39
C ILE A 31 -8.15 3.80 3.69
N ARG A 32 -6.97 4.43 3.70
CA ARG A 32 -6.72 5.69 2.96
C ARG A 32 -7.01 5.53 1.47
N VAL A 33 -6.55 4.44 0.88
CA VAL A 33 -6.79 4.10 -0.53
C VAL A 33 -8.28 3.94 -0.80
N ARG A 34 -9.02 3.25 0.07
CA ARG A 34 -10.48 3.12 -0.06
C ARG A 34 -11.19 4.46 -0.02
N ASP A 35 -10.80 5.36 0.88
CA ASP A 35 -11.41 6.69 0.97
C ASP A 35 -11.17 7.51 -0.30
N LEU A 36 -9.98 7.38 -0.92
CA LEU A 36 -9.69 7.98 -2.23
C LEU A 36 -10.50 7.34 -3.36
N VAL A 37 -10.71 6.01 -3.34
CA VAL A 37 -11.58 5.34 -4.31
C VAL A 37 -13.02 5.88 -4.23
N HIS A 38 -13.54 6.09 -3.02
CA HIS A 38 -14.85 6.73 -2.82
C HIS A 38 -14.87 8.18 -3.35
N ALA A 39 -13.75 8.89 -3.31
CA ALA A 39 -13.58 10.21 -3.91
C ALA A 39 -13.40 10.18 -5.46
N GLY A 40 -13.42 9.00 -6.08
CA GLY A 40 -13.35 8.84 -7.54
C GLY A 40 -11.98 8.45 -8.09
N TYR A 41 -11.00 8.12 -7.23
CA TYR A 41 -9.72 7.60 -7.69
C TYR A 41 -9.81 6.14 -8.15
N ILE A 42 -8.94 5.75 -9.07
CA ILE A 42 -8.84 4.41 -9.65
C ILE A 42 -7.51 3.80 -9.23
N ILE A 43 -7.55 2.56 -8.75
CA ILE A 43 -6.36 1.80 -8.34
C ILE A 43 -5.61 1.28 -9.57
N LEU A 44 -4.31 1.52 -9.62
CA LEU A 44 -3.43 1.08 -10.72
C LEU A 44 -2.55 -0.12 -10.36
N THR A 45 -2.31 -0.36 -9.07
CA THR A 45 -1.55 -1.53 -8.59
C THR A 45 -2.38 -2.36 -7.63
N HIS A 46 -2.27 -3.69 -7.73
CA HIS A 46 -3.00 -4.59 -6.84
C HIS A 46 -2.60 -4.30 -5.37
N PRO A 47 -3.54 -3.96 -4.46
CA PRO A 47 -3.20 -3.52 -3.10
C PRO A 47 -2.51 -4.60 -2.25
N LEU A 48 -2.68 -5.87 -2.62
CA LEU A 48 -1.95 -7.00 -2.04
C LEU A 48 -0.93 -7.53 -3.05
N TYR A 49 0.21 -6.86 -3.21
CA TYR A 49 1.31 -7.36 -4.04
C TYR A 49 2.42 -8.00 -3.20
N GLY A 50 3.26 -8.77 -3.90
CA GLY A 50 4.29 -9.59 -3.30
C GLY A 50 3.73 -10.92 -2.78
N SER A 51 4.60 -11.91 -2.64
CA SER A 51 4.23 -13.24 -2.10
C SER A 51 4.18 -13.27 -0.57
N VAL A 52 4.42 -12.13 0.08
CA VAL A 52 4.47 -11.97 1.53
C VAL A 52 3.06 -11.73 2.05
N LYS A 53 2.62 -12.51 3.05
CA LYS A 53 1.25 -12.33 3.57
C LYS A 53 1.11 -10.95 4.25
N PRO A 54 -0.10 -10.38 4.28
CA PRO A 54 -0.33 -9.14 5.03
C PRO A 54 0.17 -9.27 6.47
N TYR A 55 0.76 -8.19 6.99
CA TYR A 55 1.43 -8.13 8.30
C TYR A 55 2.67 -9.04 8.49
N GLU A 56 3.17 -9.69 7.44
CA GLU A 56 4.54 -10.19 7.40
C GLU A 56 5.53 -9.14 6.87
N THR A 57 5.04 -7.97 6.49
CA THR A 57 5.79 -6.72 6.23
C THR A 57 5.05 -5.55 6.90
N PRO A 58 5.76 -4.55 7.47
CA PRO A 58 5.14 -3.36 8.01
C PRO A 58 4.74 -2.34 6.94
N PHE A 59 5.27 -2.47 5.72
CA PHE A 59 5.09 -1.48 4.67
C PHE A 59 4.03 -1.88 3.65
N ARG A 60 3.33 -0.86 3.15
CA ARG A 60 2.46 -1.00 2.00
C ARG A 60 2.42 0.29 1.20
N THR A 61 2.41 0.13 -0.11
CA THR A 61 2.26 1.21 -1.09
C THR A 61 1.07 0.88 -2.01
N VAL A 62 0.34 1.86 -2.52
CA VAL A 62 -0.66 1.67 -3.60
C VAL A 62 -0.58 2.85 -4.54
N VAL A 63 -0.64 2.57 -5.84
CA VAL A 63 -0.63 3.60 -6.88
C VAL A 63 -2.05 3.81 -7.38
N LEU A 64 -2.46 5.06 -7.48
CA LEU A 64 -3.76 5.48 -7.97
C LEU A 64 -3.62 6.52 -9.09
N GLN A 65 -4.70 6.68 -9.85
CA GLN A 65 -4.93 7.85 -10.68
C GLN A 65 -6.26 8.50 -10.33
N GLU A 66 -6.37 9.79 -10.60
CA GLU A 66 -7.62 10.51 -10.48
C GLU A 66 -8.60 10.01 -11.55
N GLY A 67 -9.85 9.79 -11.15
CA GLY A 67 -10.94 9.44 -12.04
C GLY A 67 -12.10 10.42 -11.90
N SER A 68 -13.16 10.20 -12.67
CA SER A 68 -14.33 11.11 -12.71
C SER A 68 -15.55 10.58 -11.94
N LYS A 69 -15.54 9.31 -11.55
CA LYS A 69 -16.62 8.63 -10.83
C LYS A 69 -16.07 7.44 -10.07
N LEU A 70 -16.86 6.93 -9.12
CA LEU A 70 -16.55 5.69 -8.40
C LEU A 70 -16.29 4.54 -9.38
N ASP A 71 -15.10 3.94 -9.28
CA ASP A 71 -14.74 2.74 -10.01
C ASP A 71 -15.04 1.50 -9.17
N MET A 72 -16.07 0.74 -9.58
CA MET A 72 -16.54 -0.42 -8.82
C MET A 72 -15.50 -1.55 -8.74
N ASN A 73 -14.62 -1.66 -9.73
CA ASN A 73 -13.53 -2.63 -9.71
C ASN A 73 -12.51 -2.29 -8.63
N SER A 74 -12.06 -1.02 -8.57
CA SER A 74 -11.17 -0.51 -7.53
C SER A 74 -11.82 -0.64 -6.14
N LEU A 75 -13.12 -0.38 -6.03
CA LEU A 75 -13.85 -0.53 -4.77
C LEU A 75 -13.87 -2.00 -4.31
N ALA A 76 -14.27 -2.93 -5.18
CA ALA A 76 -14.27 -4.35 -4.85
C ALA A 76 -12.87 -4.84 -4.46
N LEU A 77 -11.86 -4.40 -5.21
CA LEU A 77 -10.47 -4.77 -4.99
C LEU A 77 -9.93 -4.30 -3.63
N ILE A 78 -10.21 -3.04 -3.25
CA ILE A 78 -9.73 -2.52 -1.97
C ILE A 78 -10.48 -3.09 -0.77
N GLU A 79 -11.79 -3.35 -0.90
CA GLU A 79 -12.58 -4.00 0.16
C GLU A 79 -12.09 -5.44 0.40
N GLU A 80 -11.81 -6.20 -0.66
CA GLU A 80 -11.22 -7.54 -0.53
C GLU A 80 -9.83 -7.49 0.12
N ALA A 81 -9.00 -6.51 -0.27
CA ALA A 81 -7.67 -6.33 0.29
C ALA A 81 -7.72 -6.00 1.79
N ILE A 82 -8.60 -5.08 2.20
CA ILE A 82 -8.80 -4.71 3.61
C ILE A 82 -9.32 -5.92 4.40
N ALA A 83 -10.33 -6.62 3.88
CA ALA A 83 -10.90 -7.79 4.56
C ALA A 83 -9.84 -8.89 4.76
N THR A 84 -9.01 -9.12 3.75
CA THR A 84 -7.92 -10.10 3.81
C THR A 84 -6.85 -9.66 4.81
N ALA A 85 -6.34 -8.43 4.70
CA ALA A 85 -5.30 -7.92 5.60
C ALA A 85 -5.74 -7.88 7.07
N THR A 86 -7.00 -7.51 7.33
CA THR A 86 -7.57 -7.46 8.67
C THR A 86 -7.65 -8.84 9.33
N LYS A 87 -7.88 -9.92 8.55
CA LYS A 87 -7.84 -11.30 9.07
C LYS A 87 -6.44 -11.64 9.59
N PHE A 88 -5.40 -11.29 8.83
CA PHE A 88 -4.01 -11.55 9.21
C PHE A 88 -3.49 -10.63 10.34
N LYS A 89 -4.10 -9.45 10.54
CA LYS A 89 -3.74 -8.55 11.67
C LYS A 89 -3.79 -9.25 13.01
N ARG A 90 -4.78 -10.13 13.22
CA ARG A 90 -4.99 -10.84 14.49
C ARG A 90 -3.80 -11.74 14.85
N ASP A 91 -3.10 -12.28 13.85
CA ASP A 91 -1.95 -13.16 14.02
C ASP A 91 -0.61 -12.40 14.11
N ALA A 92 -0.62 -11.08 13.88
CA ALA A 92 0.57 -10.27 13.74
C ALA A 92 1.01 -9.51 15.01
N ASN A 93 0.15 -9.45 16.03
CA ASN A 93 0.32 -8.62 17.23
C ASN A 93 1.57 -8.91 18.08
N SER A 94 2.40 -9.89 17.71
CA SER A 94 3.63 -10.26 18.41
C SER A 94 4.92 -10.05 17.59
N LYS A 95 4.86 -9.53 16.37
CA LYS A 95 6.07 -9.38 15.52
C LYS A 95 6.83 -8.09 15.86
N GLN A 96 7.98 -8.24 16.49
CA GLN A 96 8.97 -7.17 16.66
C GLN A 96 10.05 -7.33 15.60
N TRP A 97 10.28 -6.27 14.82
CA TRP A 97 11.32 -6.22 13.78
C TRP A 97 12.49 -5.37 14.26
N THR A 98 13.72 -5.82 14.00
CA THR A 98 14.90 -4.97 14.20
C THR A 98 14.98 -3.90 13.12
N SER A 99 15.71 -2.82 13.36
CA SER A 99 15.89 -1.74 12.38
C SER A 99 16.43 -2.25 11.04
N SER A 100 17.41 -3.17 11.06
CA SER A 100 17.95 -3.78 9.84
C SER A 100 16.88 -4.50 9.02
N VAL A 101 15.98 -5.24 9.68
CA VAL A 101 14.92 -5.96 8.96
C VAL A 101 13.85 -5.01 8.43
N ILE A 102 13.57 -3.92 9.16
CA ILE A 102 12.69 -2.85 8.68
C ILE A 102 13.28 -2.25 7.39
N GLU A 103 14.57 -1.94 7.37
CA GLU A 103 15.24 -1.41 6.18
C GLU A 103 15.15 -2.36 4.98
N ASP A 104 15.32 -3.67 5.19
CA ASP A 104 15.15 -4.67 4.14
C ASP A 104 13.72 -4.66 3.56
N PHE A 105 12.70 -4.57 4.42
CA PHE A 105 11.33 -4.46 3.96
C PHE A 105 11.04 -3.17 3.21
N GLN A 106 11.70 -2.05 3.56
CA GLN A 106 11.57 -0.80 2.80
C GLN A 106 12.09 -0.96 1.39
N VAL A 107 13.23 -1.65 1.21
CA VAL A 107 13.82 -1.94 -0.11
C VAL A 107 12.89 -2.84 -0.91
N ILE A 108 12.42 -3.94 -0.31
CA ILE A 108 11.53 -4.89 -1.00
C ILE A 108 10.25 -4.20 -1.48
N ASP A 109 9.63 -3.39 -0.63
CA ASP A 109 8.42 -2.66 -0.98
C ASP A 109 8.66 -1.65 -2.12
N LEU A 110 9.79 -0.92 -2.07
CA LEU A 110 10.21 0.01 -3.11
C LEU A 110 10.45 -0.69 -4.46
N ASP A 111 11.17 -1.81 -4.46
CA ASP A 111 11.49 -2.55 -5.69
C ASP A 111 10.23 -3.14 -6.35
N LEU A 112 9.33 -3.70 -5.54
CA LEU A 112 8.07 -4.26 -6.02
C LEU A 112 7.19 -3.17 -6.65
N ILE A 113 7.06 -2.02 -5.99
CA ILE A 113 6.24 -0.93 -6.53
C ILE A 113 6.90 -0.25 -7.72
N GLY A 114 8.22 -0.11 -7.72
CA GLY A 114 8.96 0.43 -8.87
C GLY A 114 8.75 -0.41 -10.12
N THR A 115 8.87 -1.72 -9.99
CA THR A 115 8.59 -2.67 -11.09
C THR A 115 7.15 -2.57 -11.59
N ALA A 116 6.17 -2.35 -10.69
CA ALA A 116 4.78 -2.17 -11.08
C ALA A 116 4.55 -0.84 -11.82
N ILE A 117 5.17 0.25 -11.36
CA ILE A 117 5.09 1.57 -11.99
C ILE A 117 5.68 1.56 -13.41
N GLU A 118 6.76 0.83 -13.65
CA GLU A 118 7.36 0.69 -14.99
C GLU A 118 6.47 -0.03 -16.01
N ARG A 119 5.46 -0.76 -15.54
CA ARG A 119 4.55 -1.56 -16.37
C ARG A 119 3.18 -0.90 -16.60
N ILE A 120 2.92 0.25 -15.97
CA ILE A 120 1.71 1.06 -16.14
C ILE A 120 1.90 1.98 -17.36
#